data_AF-A0A6P5SLJ2-F1
#
_entry.id   AF-A0A6P5SLJ2-F1
#
_cell.length_a   1.000
_cell.length_b   1.000
_cell.length_c   1.000
_cell.angle_alpha   90.00
_cell.angle_beta   90.00
_cell.angle_gamma   90.00
#
_symmetry.space_group_name_H-M   'P 1'
#
loop_
_entity.id
_entity.type
_entity.pdbx_description
1 polymer ?
#
loop_
_entity_poly.entity_id
_entity_poly.type
_entity_poly.pdbx_seq_one_letter_code
_entity_poly.pdbx_strand_id
1 'polypeptide(L)'
;MEVFSPERRIKHYSSYQKILLVGEGDFSFSVCLARAFGLADNMVATSLDSRESLMLKYSEAISNVEELEARGCIVLHKVDVNRMSQHHLLISVRFDRIIYNFPHAGYVYGPFCSESSQIWFHQDLVWRFFKNACEMLTVVGEIHVTHKTTFPFSKWKIVKLAQEVGLRLVDKEQFSPWDYPGYENKKGVGMCDETFPVGMSSTFIFAKRSAASFHPGALCISLWSADIVDMACTYLESLERKKPKHGHKNLRSPSRPRKKNKNLRSPYHY
;
A
#
# COMPACT_ATOMS: atom_id res chain seq x y z
N MET A 1 -37.30 11.10 -4.04
CA MET A 1 -36.94 9.68 -4.24
C MET A 1 -35.54 9.68 -4.79
N GLU A 2 -34.54 9.26 -4.01
CA GLU A 2 -33.25 8.89 -4.59
C GLU A 2 -33.48 7.62 -5.41
N VAL A 3 -33.35 7.75 -6.73
CA VAL A 3 -33.45 6.61 -7.63
C VAL A 3 -32.13 5.85 -7.48
N PHE A 4 -32.12 4.78 -6.68
CA PHE A 4 -30.97 3.89 -6.61
C PHE A 4 -30.72 3.31 -8.00
N SER A 5 -29.66 3.78 -8.67
CA SER A 5 -29.19 3.18 -9.92
C SER A 5 -28.67 1.77 -9.65
N PRO A 6 -28.99 0.77 -10.48
CA PRO A 6 -28.51 -0.59 -10.29
C PRO A 6 -26.98 -0.67 -10.33
N GLU A 7 -26.42 -1.62 -9.57
CA GLU A 7 -24.97 -1.87 -9.54
C GLU A 7 -24.46 -2.20 -10.95
N ARG A 8 -23.42 -1.51 -11.39
CA ARG A 8 -22.69 -1.83 -12.61
C ARG A 8 -21.30 -2.31 -12.26
N ARG A 9 -20.81 -3.30 -12.99
CA ARG A 9 -19.56 -4.00 -12.68
C ARG A 9 -18.70 -4.19 -13.91
N ILE A 10 -17.39 -4.11 -13.73
CA ILE A 10 -16.37 -4.50 -14.69
C ILE A 10 -15.25 -5.20 -13.92
N LYS A 11 -15.02 -6.49 -14.23
CA LYS A 11 -14.07 -7.34 -13.51
C LYS A 11 -14.27 -7.27 -11.98
N HIS A 12 -13.26 -6.80 -11.25
CA HIS A 12 -13.27 -6.69 -9.79
C HIS A 12 -13.94 -5.42 -9.25
N TYR A 13 -14.33 -4.51 -10.15
CA TYR A 13 -14.74 -3.17 -9.79
C TYR A 13 -16.24 -2.98 -9.97
N SER A 14 -16.84 -2.21 -9.06
CA SER A 14 -18.27 -1.94 -9.00
C SER A 14 -18.55 -0.47 -8.77
N SER A 15 -19.65 0.02 -9.32
CA SER A 15 -20.14 1.39 -9.13
C SER A 15 -20.52 1.72 -7.67
N TYR A 16 -20.61 0.72 -6.78
CA TYR A 16 -20.86 0.93 -5.35
C TYR A 16 -19.59 1.07 -4.50
N GLN A 17 -18.42 0.78 -5.06
CA GLN A 17 -17.16 0.85 -4.34
C GLN A 17 -16.58 2.26 -4.40
N LYS A 18 -15.97 2.76 -3.33
CA LYS A 18 -15.16 3.98 -3.43
C LYS A 18 -13.78 3.63 -3.97
N ILE A 19 -13.39 4.22 -5.10
CA ILE A 19 -12.20 3.82 -5.86
C ILE A 19 -11.19 4.97 -5.93
N LEU A 20 -9.93 4.68 -5.60
CA LEU A 20 -8.79 5.54 -5.86
C LEU A 20 -7.92 4.93 -6.97
N LEU A 21 -7.71 5.66 -8.05
CA LEU A 21 -6.76 5.30 -9.11
C LEU A 21 -5.49 6.12 -8.96
N VAL A 22 -4.36 5.43 -8.88
CA VAL A 22 -3.07 6.00 -8.49
C VAL A 22 -2.10 5.95 -9.66
N GLY A 23 -1.46 7.09 -9.93
CA GLY A 23 -0.39 7.16 -10.93
C GLY A 23 -0.89 6.97 -12.36
N GLU A 24 -2.09 7.48 -12.66
CA GLU A 24 -2.63 7.48 -14.01
C GLU A 24 -1.71 8.27 -14.96
N GLY A 25 -1.42 7.67 -16.11
CA GLY A 25 -0.73 8.33 -17.23
C GLY A 25 -1.71 9.20 -18.01
N ASP A 26 -2.30 8.63 -19.07
CA ASP A 26 -3.29 9.30 -19.90
C ASP A 26 -4.74 9.21 -19.37
N PHE A 27 -4.95 8.64 -18.18
CA PHE A 27 -6.27 8.43 -17.55
C PHE A 27 -7.22 7.48 -18.29
N SER A 28 -6.78 6.79 -19.33
CA SER A 28 -7.64 5.90 -20.14
C SER A 28 -8.23 4.74 -19.34
N PHE A 29 -7.51 4.22 -18.33
CA PHE A 29 -8.01 3.18 -17.44
C PHE A 29 -9.15 3.69 -16.55
N SER A 30 -8.98 4.87 -15.95
CA SER A 30 -10.04 5.55 -15.20
C SER A 30 -11.28 5.79 -16.07
N VAL A 31 -11.11 6.28 -17.30
CA VAL A 31 -12.21 6.50 -18.25
C VAL A 31 -12.94 5.19 -18.57
N CYS A 32 -12.21 4.09 -18.76
CA CYS A 32 -12.80 2.77 -18.98
C CYS A 32 -13.77 2.38 -17.84
N LEU A 33 -13.34 2.52 -16.57
CA LEU A 33 -14.19 2.23 -15.43
C LEU A 33 -15.38 3.19 -15.36
N ALA A 34 -15.16 4.49 -15.55
CA ALA A 34 -16.21 5.51 -15.52
C ALA A 34 -17.29 5.25 -16.60
N ARG A 35 -16.89 4.85 -17.80
CA ARG A 35 -17.82 4.45 -18.88
C ARG A 35 -18.62 3.20 -18.52
N ALA A 36 -17.98 2.19 -17.93
CA ALA A 36 -18.67 0.98 -17.48
C ALA A 36 -19.70 1.26 -16.36
N PHE A 37 -19.39 2.18 -15.45
CA PHE A 37 -20.29 2.61 -14.37
C PHE A 37 -21.33 3.64 -14.82
N GLY A 38 -21.10 4.34 -15.93
CA GLY A 38 -21.94 5.44 -16.41
C GLY A 38 -21.59 6.77 -15.75
N LEU A 39 -21.58 6.81 -14.41
CA LEU A 39 -21.11 7.91 -13.57
C LEU A 39 -19.88 7.48 -12.77
N ALA A 40 -19.11 8.46 -12.28
CA ALA A 40 -17.84 8.25 -11.59
C ALA A 40 -17.73 9.06 -10.28
N ASP A 41 -18.86 9.44 -9.67
CA ASP A 41 -18.92 10.22 -8.42
C ASP A 41 -18.22 9.53 -7.23
N ASN A 42 -18.05 8.20 -7.32
CA ASN A 42 -17.37 7.35 -6.35
C ASN A 42 -15.86 7.17 -6.62
N MET A 43 -15.33 7.81 -7.67
CA MET A 43 -13.95 7.65 -8.13
C MET A 43 -13.10 8.89 -7.86
N VAL A 44 -11.84 8.66 -7.50
CA VAL A 44 -10.79 9.67 -7.49
C VAL A 44 -9.64 9.17 -8.34
N ALA A 45 -9.31 9.87 -9.42
CA ALA A 45 -8.20 9.52 -10.31
C ALA A 45 -7.02 10.47 -10.07
N THR A 46 -5.81 9.94 -9.96
CA THR A 46 -4.65 10.74 -9.57
C THR A 46 -3.44 10.53 -10.48
N SER A 47 -2.71 11.61 -10.77
CA SER A 47 -1.43 11.57 -11.49
C SER A 47 -0.30 12.19 -10.65
N LEU A 48 0.93 11.73 -10.89
CA LEU A 48 2.13 12.41 -10.39
C LEU A 48 2.42 13.69 -11.18
N ASP A 49 2.17 13.65 -12.50
CA ASP A 49 2.35 14.80 -13.38
C ASP A 49 1.28 15.88 -13.12
N SER A 50 1.64 17.13 -13.43
CA SER A 50 0.68 18.24 -13.49
C SER A 50 -0.20 18.15 -14.73
N ARG A 51 -1.35 18.83 -14.75
CA ARG A 51 -2.23 18.91 -15.92
C ARG A 51 -1.48 19.39 -17.17
N GLU A 52 -0.60 20.38 -17.02
CA GLU A 52 0.22 20.91 -18.12
C GLU A 52 1.23 19.86 -18.62
N SER A 53 1.84 19.10 -17.69
CA SER A 53 2.80 18.05 -18.06
C SER A 53 2.11 16.90 -18.79
N LEU A 54 0.90 16.54 -18.37
CA LEU A 54 0.07 15.52 -19.02
C LEU A 54 -0.26 15.91 -20.46
N MET A 55 -0.70 17.15 -20.68
CA MET A 55 -1.00 17.69 -22.01
C MET A 55 0.18 17.61 -22.98
N LEU A 56 1.42 17.75 -22.47
CA LEU A 56 2.62 17.64 -23.29
C LEU A 56 3.06 16.19 -23.52
N LYS A 57 2.73 15.27 -22.61
CA LYS A 57 3.20 13.88 -22.63
C LYS A 57 2.27 12.92 -23.38
N TYR A 58 0.97 13.19 -23.35
CA TYR A 58 -0.07 12.25 -23.79
C TYR A 58 -1.13 13.03 -24.59
N SER A 59 -1.33 12.68 -25.86
CA SER A 59 -2.28 13.37 -26.74
C SER A 59 -3.71 13.33 -26.20
N GLU A 60 -4.13 12.19 -25.64
CA GLU A 60 -5.51 11.97 -25.18
C GLU A 60 -5.75 12.35 -23.70
N ALA A 61 -4.72 12.73 -22.94
CA ALA A 61 -4.86 12.90 -21.49
C ALA A 61 -5.89 13.98 -21.12
N ILE A 62 -5.92 15.12 -21.83
CA ILE A 62 -6.85 16.21 -21.50
C ILE A 62 -8.29 15.82 -21.82
N SER A 63 -8.53 15.18 -22.96
CA SER A 63 -9.86 14.64 -23.33
C SER A 63 -10.35 13.63 -22.28
N ASN A 64 -9.48 12.72 -21.84
CA ASN A 64 -9.81 11.73 -20.81
C ASN A 64 -10.10 12.38 -19.44
N VAL A 65 -9.33 13.39 -19.04
CA VAL A 65 -9.57 14.15 -17.80
C VAL A 65 -10.91 14.89 -17.86
N GLU A 66 -11.22 15.56 -18.98
CA GLU A 66 -12.47 16.28 -19.15
C GLU A 66 -13.69 15.33 -19.13
N GLU A 67 -13.59 14.15 -19.75
CA GLU A 67 -14.64 13.14 -19.68
C GLU A 67 -14.83 12.64 -18.23
N LEU A 68 -13.75 12.41 -17.49
CA LEU A 68 -13.82 12.00 -16.09
C LEU A 68 -14.51 13.04 -15.23
N GLU A 69 -14.11 14.31 -15.36
CA GLU A 69 -14.72 15.44 -14.65
C GLU A 69 -16.21 15.56 -15.00
N ALA A 70 -16.58 15.43 -16.28
CA ALA A 70 -17.96 15.48 -16.74
C ALA A 70 -18.83 14.31 -16.22
N ARG A 71 -18.21 13.16 -15.90
CA ARG A 71 -18.86 12.00 -15.26
C ARG A 71 -18.88 12.08 -13.73
N GLY A 72 -18.33 13.15 -13.13
CA GLY A 72 -18.32 13.37 -11.69
C GLY A 72 -17.09 12.80 -10.96
N CYS A 73 -16.10 12.28 -11.67
CA CYS A 73 -14.85 11.82 -11.07
C CYS A 73 -14.05 13.02 -10.54
N ILE A 74 -13.46 12.87 -9.36
CA ILE A 74 -12.47 13.84 -8.86
C ILE A 74 -11.10 13.52 -9.46
N VAL A 75 -10.54 14.44 -10.23
CA VAL A 75 -9.18 14.31 -10.79
C VAL A 75 -8.20 15.15 -9.98
N LEU A 76 -7.15 14.53 -9.43
CA LEU A 76 -6.10 15.20 -8.67
C LEU A 76 -4.73 15.02 -9.34
N HIS A 77 -3.98 16.11 -9.46
CA HIS A 77 -2.64 16.10 -10.02
C HIS A 77 -1.57 16.29 -8.93
N LYS A 78 -0.32 15.95 -9.25
CA LYS A 78 0.83 16.06 -8.33
C LYS A 78 0.68 15.24 -7.04
N VAL A 79 0.00 14.09 -7.13
CA VAL A 79 -0.15 13.16 -6.01
C VAL A 79 1.02 12.17 -6.02
N ASP A 80 1.94 12.32 -5.07
CA ASP A 80 3.04 11.38 -4.84
C ASP A 80 2.58 10.22 -3.95
N VAL A 81 2.74 8.99 -4.44
CA VAL A 81 2.40 7.74 -3.72
C VAL A 81 3.11 7.61 -2.37
N ASN A 82 4.24 8.30 -2.19
CA ASN A 82 4.99 8.32 -0.94
C ASN A 82 4.29 9.11 0.16
N ARG A 83 3.38 10.02 -0.21
CA ARG A 83 2.71 10.97 0.68
C ARG A 83 1.20 11.04 0.49
N MET A 84 0.62 10.18 -0.35
CA MET A 84 -0.79 10.25 -0.72
C MET A 84 -1.74 10.08 0.47
N SER A 85 -1.35 9.33 1.52
CA SER A 85 -2.17 9.22 2.75
C SER A 85 -2.23 10.52 3.56
N GLN A 86 -1.32 11.46 3.28
CA GLN A 86 -1.24 12.78 3.91
C GLN A 86 -1.78 13.89 3.01
N HIS A 87 -2.19 13.57 1.78
CA HIS A 87 -2.72 14.56 0.86
C HIS A 87 -3.99 15.17 1.46
N HIS A 88 -4.07 16.50 1.54
CA HIS A 88 -5.14 17.21 2.23
C HIS A 88 -6.57 16.83 1.80
N LEU A 89 -6.77 16.47 0.52
CA LEU A 89 -8.06 16.00 0.00
C LEU A 89 -8.32 14.49 0.22
N LEU A 90 -7.30 13.71 0.55
CA LEU A 90 -7.39 12.24 0.67
C LEU A 90 -7.23 11.74 2.11
N ILE A 91 -6.61 12.52 3.01
CA ILE A 91 -6.24 12.10 4.37
C ILE A 91 -7.41 11.56 5.20
N SER A 92 -8.59 12.14 5.02
CA SER A 92 -9.83 11.76 5.71
C SER A 92 -10.71 10.79 4.91
N VAL A 93 -10.26 10.36 3.73
CA VAL A 93 -11.02 9.46 2.87
C VAL A 93 -10.51 8.03 3.04
N ARG A 94 -11.43 7.07 3.00
CA ARG A 94 -11.11 5.64 2.93
C ARG A 94 -11.71 5.03 1.68
N PHE A 95 -11.00 4.10 1.07
CA PHE A 95 -11.34 3.52 -0.22
C PHE A 95 -11.56 2.01 -0.11
N ASP A 96 -12.53 1.51 -0.87
CA ASP A 96 -12.78 0.09 -1.02
C ASP A 96 -11.82 -0.52 -2.04
N ARG A 97 -11.39 0.25 -3.03
CA ARG A 97 -10.40 -0.15 -4.03
C ARG A 97 -9.35 0.93 -4.19
N ILE A 98 -8.08 0.56 -4.09
CA ILE A 98 -6.94 1.42 -4.46
C ILE A 98 -6.17 0.71 -5.57
N ILE A 99 -6.13 1.29 -6.76
CA ILE A 99 -5.62 0.66 -7.98
C ILE A 99 -4.33 1.36 -8.40
N TYR A 100 -3.27 0.58 -8.67
CA TYR A 100 -2.02 1.10 -9.23
C TYR A 100 -1.51 0.17 -10.34
N ASN A 101 -1.66 0.61 -11.58
CA ASN A 101 -1.33 -0.17 -12.76
C ASN A 101 0.10 0.09 -13.23
N PHE A 102 0.88 -0.97 -13.39
CA PHE A 102 2.25 -0.96 -13.91
C PHE A 102 3.15 0.11 -13.25
N PRO A 103 3.26 0.14 -11.91
CA PRO A 103 4.08 1.11 -11.21
C PRO A 103 5.51 1.13 -11.76
N HIS A 104 6.09 2.31 -11.96
CA HIS A 104 7.44 2.45 -12.48
C HIS A 104 8.13 3.69 -11.90
N ALA A 105 9.37 3.55 -11.43
CA ALA A 105 10.13 4.61 -10.75
C ALA A 105 10.85 5.56 -11.72
N GLY A 106 10.66 5.37 -13.03
CA GLY A 106 11.51 5.95 -14.06
C GLY A 106 12.93 5.37 -14.03
N TYR A 107 13.84 5.94 -14.81
CA TYR A 107 15.25 5.54 -14.84
C TYR A 107 16.06 6.48 -13.94
N VAL A 108 16.23 6.08 -12.68
CA VAL A 108 16.95 6.88 -11.69
C VAL A 108 18.45 6.77 -11.98
N TYR A 109 19.14 7.91 -12.10
CA TYR A 109 20.55 8.01 -12.55
C TYR A 109 20.84 7.59 -14.00
N GLY A 110 19.78 7.41 -14.81
CA GLY A 110 19.90 7.16 -16.25
C GLY A 110 20.78 5.95 -16.59
N PRO A 111 21.61 6.01 -17.65
CA PRO A 111 22.34 4.84 -18.17
C PRO A 111 23.44 4.30 -17.24
N PHE A 112 23.78 5.03 -16.17
CA PHE A 112 24.83 4.64 -15.21
C PHE A 112 24.29 3.81 -14.04
N CYS A 113 22.97 3.64 -13.94
CA CYS A 113 22.35 2.87 -12.87
C CYS A 113 22.48 1.37 -13.14
N SER A 114 22.97 0.63 -12.15
CA SER A 114 23.01 -0.83 -12.24
C SER A 114 21.59 -1.42 -12.28
N GLU A 115 21.40 -2.57 -12.93
CA GLU A 115 20.09 -3.27 -12.94
C GLU A 115 19.58 -3.51 -11.51
N SER A 116 20.46 -3.91 -10.59
CA SER A 116 20.13 -4.14 -9.18
C SER A 116 19.66 -2.86 -8.48
N SER A 117 20.32 -1.73 -8.72
CA SER A 117 19.92 -0.43 -8.18
C SER A 117 18.58 0.02 -8.75
N GLN A 118 18.37 -0.17 -10.05
CA GLN A 118 17.11 0.16 -10.71
C GLN A 118 15.94 -0.68 -10.18
N ILE A 119 16.16 -1.99 -9.99
CA ILE A 119 15.18 -2.87 -9.33
C ILE A 119 14.89 -2.39 -7.91
N TRP A 120 15.91 -1.96 -7.16
CA TRP A 120 15.70 -1.43 -5.82
C TRP A 120 14.79 -0.19 -5.81
N PHE A 121 14.98 0.77 -6.73
CA PHE A 121 14.11 1.94 -6.83
C PHE A 121 12.65 1.57 -7.16
N HIS A 122 12.47 0.58 -8.02
CA HIS A 122 11.15 0.04 -8.32
C HIS A 122 10.49 -0.63 -7.11
N GLN A 123 11.26 -1.39 -6.34
CA GLN A 123 10.78 -2.00 -5.10
C GLN A 123 10.43 -0.96 -4.04
N ASP A 124 11.27 0.06 -3.85
CA ASP A 124 11.03 1.15 -2.90
C ASP A 124 9.75 1.92 -3.25
N LEU A 125 9.52 2.24 -4.54
CA LEU A 125 8.28 2.87 -5.01
C LEU A 125 7.04 2.05 -4.63
N VAL A 126 7.05 0.76 -4.95
CA VAL A 126 5.91 -0.14 -4.70
C VAL A 126 5.69 -0.35 -3.20
N TRP A 127 6.78 -0.49 -2.42
CA TRP A 127 6.71 -0.61 -0.97
C TRP A 127 6.11 0.63 -0.31
N ARG A 128 6.54 1.84 -0.71
CA ARG A 128 6.00 3.10 -0.20
C ARG A 128 4.54 3.31 -0.58
N PHE A 129 4.17 2.93 -1.80
CA PHE A 129 2.77 2.89 -2.22
C PHE A 129 1.95 1.98 -1.30
N PHE A 130 2.37 0.73 -1.08
CA PHE A 130 1.61 -0.19 -0.22
C PHE A 130 1.47 0.35 1.21
N LYS A 131 2.52 0.96 1.75
CA LYS A 131 2.49 1.57 3.08
C LYS A 131 1.40 2.65 3.18
N ASN A 132 1.38 3.60 2.23
CA ASN A 132 0.38 4.68 2.21
C ASN A 132 -1.03 4.14 1.91
N ALA A 133 -1.16 3.26 0.92
CA ALA A 133 -2.44 2.70 0.51
C ALA A 133 -3.11 1.91 1.65
N CYS A 134 -2.32 1.16 2.43
CA CYS A 134 -2.83 0.41 3.57
C CYS A 134 -3.55 1.30 4.60
N GLU A 135 -3.03 2.50 4.86
CA GLU A 135 -3.65 3.48 5.78
C GLU A 135 -4.99 4.03 5.24
N MET A 136 -5.16 4.02 3.92
CA MET A 136 -6.29 4.59 3.21
C MET A 136 -7.40 3.57 2.89
N LEU A 137 -7.23 2.29 3.22
CA LEU A 137 -8.26 1.28 3.00
C LEU A 137 -9.39 1.33 4.02
N THR A 138 -10.62 1.08 3.56
CA THR A 138 -11.74 0.65 4.42
C THR A 138 -11.44 -0.70 5.09
N VAL A 139 -12.31 -1.17 5.99
CA VAL A 139 -12.11 -2.44 6.70
C VAL A 139 -12.11 -3.64 5.73
N VAL A 140 -12.93 -3.56 4.67
CA VAL A 140 -13.05 -4.58 3.61
C VAL A 140 -12.36 -4.17 2.31
N GLY A 141 -11.54 -3.11 2.38
CA GLY A 141 -10.89 -2.53 1.21
C GLY A 141 -9.75 -3.40 0.67
N GLU A 142 -9.50 -3.27 -0.62
CA GLU A 142 -8.48 -4.00 -1.35
C GLU A 142 -7.54 -3.05 -2.11
N ILE A 143 -6.26 -3.43 -2.17
CA ILE A 143 -5.26 -2.80 -3.04
C ILE A 143 -5.04 -3.70 -4.24
N HIS A 144 -5.15 -3.15 -5.43
CA HIS A 144 -5.02 -3.84 -6.71
C HIS A 144 -3.77 -3.30 -7.40
N VAL A 145 -2.79 -4.16 -7.64
CA VAL A 145 -1.56 -3.80 -8.38
C VAL A 145 -1.44 -4.68 -9.60
N THR A 146 -1.53 -4.09 -10.79
CA THR A 146 -1.26 -4.80 -12.03
C THR A 146 0.23 -4.71 -12.37
N HIS A 147 0.88 -5.84 -12.58
CA HIS A 147 2.31 -5.87 -12.88
C HIS A 147 2.71 -7.07 -13.74
N LYS A 148 3.81 -6.89 -14.45
CA LYS A 148 4.47 -7.95 -15.22
C LYS A 148 4.99 -9.05 -14.31
N THR A 149 4.88 -10.29 -14.75
CA THR A 149 5.18 -11.48 -13.92
C THR A 149 6.40 -12.26 -14.38
N THR A 150 6.97 -11.94 -15.54
CA THR A 150 8.18 -12.57 -16.08
C THR A 150 9.44 -11.78 -15.74
N PHE A 151 10.61 -12.40 -15.93
CA PHE A 151 11.90 -11.71 -15.77
C PHE A 151 12.00 -10.51 -16.74
N PRO A 152 12.62 -9.37 -16.34
CA PRO A 152 13.22 -9.10 -15.02
C PRO A 152 12.20 -8.63 -13.96
N PHE A 153 10.96 -8.34 -14.35
CA PHE A 153 9.90 -7.79 -13.51
C PHE A 153 9.54 -8.68 -12.31
N SER A 154 9.67 -10.00 -12.45
CA SER A 154 9.49 -10.96 -11.36
C SER A 154 10.44 -10.71 -10.17
N LYS A 155 11.62 -10.10 -10.39
CA LYS A 155 12.58 -9.75 -9.32
C LYS A 155 12.03 -8.69 -8.36
N TRP A 156 10.98 -7.96 -8.74
CA TRP A 156 10.40 -6.92 -7.89
C TRP A 156 9.73 -7.52 -6.64
N LYS A 157 9.32 -8.79 -6.68
CA LYS A 157 8.78 -9.53 -5.52
C LYS A 157 7.64 -8.78 -4.82
N ILE A 158 6.70 -8.23 -5.60
CA ILE A 158 5.62 -7.34 -5.11
C ILE A 158 4.80 -7.95 -3.97
N VAL A 159 4.57 -9.27 -3.96
CA VAL A 159 3.86 -9.96 -2.87
C VAL A 159 4.63 -9.85 -1.55
N LYS A 160 5.97 -9.98 -1.60
CA LYS A 160 6.83 -9.83 -0.42
C LYS A 160 6.77 -8.39 0.12
N LEU A 161 6.84 -7.39 -0.78
CA LEU A 161 6.76 -5.97 -0.40
C LEU A 161 5.43 -5.64 0.30
N ALA A 162 4.31 -6.17 -0.22
CA ALA A 162 3.00 -6.01 0.41
C ALA A 162 2.94 -6.66 1.80
N GLN A 163 3.50 -7.87 1.95
CA GLN A 163 3.55 -8.58 3.23
C GLN A 163 4.34 -7.83 4.30
N GLU A 164 5.42 -7.15 3.93
CA GLU A 164 6.26 -6.35 4.84
C GLU A 164 5.50 -5.17 5.48
N VAL A 165 4.43 -4.68 4.86
CA VAL A 165 3.57 -3.61 5.40
C VAL A 165 2.23 -4.12 5.96
N GLY A 166 2.14 -5.41 6.26
CA GLY A 166 0.98 -6.01 6.93
C GLY A 166 -0.20 -6.35 6.01
N LEU A 167 0.01 -6.38 4.69
CA LEU A 167 -0.98 -6.87 3.74
C LEU A 167 -0.85 -8.39 3.55
N ARG A 168 -1.88 -9.00 2.98
CA ARG A 168 -1.87 -10.39 2.48
C ARG A 168 -2.38 -10.41 1.05
N LEU A 169 -1.82 -11.29 0.23
CA LEU A 169 -2.38 -11.59 -1.09
C LEU A 169 -3.69 -12.35 -0.88
N VAL A 170 -4.77 -11.83 -1.46
CA VAL A 170 -6.10 -12.42 -1.44
C VAL A 170 -6.33 -13.21 -2.72
N ASP A 171 -5.93 -12.63 -3.85
CA ASP A 171 -6.13 -13.23 -5.17
C ASP A 171 -5.09 -12.70 -6.16
N LYS A 172 -4.95 -13.40 -7.29
CA LYS A 172 -4.09 -13.04 -8.41
C LYS A 172 -4.75 -13.46 -9.71
N GLU A 173 -5.23 -12.50 -10.48
CA GLU A 173 -5.86 -12.75 -11.79
C GLU A 173 -4.92 -12.36 -12.93
N GLN A 174 -4.95 -13.11 -14.04
CA GLN A 174 -4.22 -12.74 -15.25
C GLN A 174 -4.78 -11.42 -15.82
N PHE A 175 -3.89 -10.49 -16.13
CA PHE A 175 -4.29 -9.21 -16.70
C PHE A 175 -4.37 -9.31 -18.23
N SER A 176 -5.48 -8.82 -18.79
CA SER A 176 -5.71 -8.70 -20.22
C SER A 176 -6.20 -7.27 -20.53
N PRO A 177 -5.56 -6.52 -21.43
CA PRO A 177 -6.05 -5.21 -21.88
C PRO A 177 -7.48 -5.27 -22.44
N TRP A 178 -7.85 -6.40 -23.06
CA TRP A 178 -9.17 -6.62 -23.66
C TRP A 178 -10.31 -6.63 -22.63
N ASP A 179 -10.00 -6.86 -21.36
CA ASP A 179 -10.98 -6.79 -20.28
C ASP A 179 -11.39 -5.33 -19.96
N TYR A 180 -10.63 -4.35 -20.48
CA TYR A 180 -10.80 -2.93 -20.22
C TYR A 180 -10.89 -2.15 -21.55
N PRO A 181 -12.06 -2.13 -22.20
CA PRO A 181 -12.23 -1.45 -23.48
C PRO A 181 -11.84 0.03 -23.43
N GLY A 182 -10.97 0.45 -24.34
CA GLY A 182 -10.46 1.83 -24.43
C GLY A 182 -9.29 2.15 -23.49
N TYR A 183 -8.83 1.21 -22.66
CA TYR A 183 -7.61 1.39 -21.88
C TYR A 183 -6.36 1.24 -22.78
N GLU A 184 -5.47 2.23 -22.71
CA GLU A 184 -4.14 2.17 -23.33
C GLU A 184 -3.04 2.27 -22.27
N ASN A 185 -2.15 1.27 -22.23
CA ASN A 185 -1.04 1.29 -21.28
C ASN A 185 0.09 2.19 -21.78
N LYS A 186 0.22 3.40 -21.24
CA LYS A 186 1.21 4.40 -21.68
C LYS A 186 2.53 4.35 -20.91
N LYS A 187 3.62 4.77 -21.53
CA LYS A 187 4.93 4.88 -20.86
C LYS A 187 4.94 6.10 -19.92
N GLY A 188 5.64 5.98 -18.79
CA GLY A 188 5.81 7.09 -17.83
C GLY A 188 7.04 7.98 -18.10
N VAL A 189 7.96 7.55 -18.96
CA VAL A 189 9.23 8.24 -19.27
C VAL A 189 9.58 8.04 -20.75
N GLY A 190 10.19 9.06 -21.37
CA GLY A 190 10.61 9.02 -22.77
C GLY A 190 9.46 9.39 -23.72
N MET A 191 9.21 8.55 -24.73
CA MET A 191 8.05 8.69 -25.62
C MET A 191 6.78 8.25 -24.89
N CYS A 192 6.30 9.09 -23.97
CA CYS A 192 5.25 8.77 -23.02
C CYS A 192 3.94 8.31 -23.70
N ASP A 193 3.55 8.95 -24.81
CA ASP A 193 2.31 8.62 -25.51
C ASP A 193 2.31 7.26 -26.23
N GLU A 194 3.48 6.62 -26.35
CA GLU A 194 3.55 5.26 -26.86
C GLU A 194 3.19 4.22 -25.80
N THR A 195 2.64 3.10 -26.25
CA THR A 195 2.42 1.95 -25.40
C THR A 195 3.71 1.16 -25.14
N PHE A 196 3.72 0.37 -24.07
CA PHE A 196 4.77 -0.61 -23.82
C PHE A 196 4.26 -2.05 -23.98
N PRO A 197 5.13 -3.03 -24.29
CA PRO A 197 4.70 -4.42 -24.35
C PRO A 197 4.20 -4.88 -22.97
N VAL A 198 2.92 -5.21 -22.83
CA VAL A 198 2.33 -5.68 -21.57
C VAL A 198 2.90 -7.04 -21.18
N GLY A 199 3.03 -7.97 -22.14
CA GLY A 199 3.52 -9.32 -21.89
C GLY A 199 2.68 -10.07 -20.83
N MET A 200 3.28 -11.09 -20.20
CA MET A 200 2.61 -11.84 -19.13
C MET A 200 2.48 -10.98 -17.87
N SER A 201 1.27 -10.53 -17.59
CA SER A 201 0.95 -9.65 -16.46
C SER A 201 -0.21 -10.19 -15.64
N SER A 202 -0.27 -9.80 -14.37
CA SER A 202 -1.37 -10.16 -13.47
C SER A 202 -1.75 -8.96 -12.61
N THR A 203 -3.02 -8.90 -12.22
CA THR A 203 -3.51 -8.03 -11.16
C THR A 203 -3.44 -8.79 -9.84
N PHE A 204 -2.67 -8.25 -8.90
CA PHE A 204 -2.50 -8.80 -7.56
C PHE A 204 -3.42 -8.05 -6.60
N ILE A 205 -4.24 -8.80 -5.88
CA ILE A 205 -5.26 -8.24 -4.98
C ILE A 205 -4.83 -8.47 -3.54
N PHE A 206 -4.69 -7.39 -2.79
CA PHE A 206 -4.23 -7.42 -1.41
C PHE A 206 -5.27 -6.83 -0.47
N ALA A 207 -5.36 -7.40 0.73
CA ALA A 207 -6.16 -6.85 1.83
C ALA A 207 -5.34 -6.77 3.11
N LYS A 208 -5.85 -6.00 4.08
CA LYS A 208 -5.30 -6.01 5.44
C LYS A 208 -5.33 -7.42 6.02
N ARG A 209 -4.31 -7.78 6.78
CA ARG A 209 -4.39 -8.98 7.63
C ARG A 209 -5.46 -8.74 8.68
N SER A 210 -6.43 -9.65 8.77
CA SER A 210 -7.42 -9.63 9.85
C SER A 210 -6.70 -9.77 11.19
N ALA A 211 -7.12 -8.99 12.20
CA ALA A 211 -6.54 -9.07 13.55
C ALA A 211 -6.84 -10.40 14.28
N ALA A 212 -7.72 -11.25 13.73
CA ALA A 212 -7.86 -12.64 14.15
C ALA A 212 -6.71 -13.44 13.50
N SER A 213 -5.61 -13.80 14.17
CA SER A 213 -5.48 -14.36 15.52
C SER A 213 -4.10 -14.06 16.13
N PHE A 214 -3.82 -12.83 16.52
CA PHE A 214 -2.79 -12.60 17.54
C PHE A 214 -3.44 -12.69 18.92
N HIS A 215 -3.36 -13.87 19.53
CA HIS A 215 -3.48 -14.01 20.99
C HIS A 215 -2.06 -13.89 21.55
N PRO A 216 -1.64 -12.74 22.10
CA PRO A 216 -0.45 -12.71 22.95
C PRO A 216 -0.82 -13.42 24.26
N GLY A 217 -0.76 -14.75 24.28
CA GLY A 217 -1.14 -15.55 25.44
C GLY A 217 -1.59 -16.99 25.22
N ALA A 218 -1.46 -17.58 24.03
CA ALA A 218 -1.74 -19.01 23.82
C ALA A 218 -0.51 -19.72 23.24
N LEU A 219 0.44 -20.08 24.10
CA LEU A 219 1.32 -21.22 23.83
C LEU A 219 0.43 -22.46 23.77
N CYS A 220 0.07 -22.87 22.55
CA CYS A 220 -0.57 -24.15 22.31
C CYS A 220 0.46 -25.24 22.60
N ILE A 221 0.45 -25.77 23.83
CA ILE A 221 1.20 -26.97 24.21
C ILE A 221 0.42 -28.16 23.66
N SER A 222 0.53 -28.43 22.37
CA SER A 222 0.02 -29.69 21.81
C SER A 222 0.91 -30.16 20.66
N LEU A 223 2.19 -30.38 20.96
CA LEU A 223 3.09 -31.20 20.13
C LEU A 223 4.45 -31.41 20.83
N TRP A 224 4.42 -31.75 22.11
CA TRP A 224 5.61 -32.21 22.83
C TRP A 224 5.26 -33.60 23.36
N SER A 225 6.07 -34.62 23.01
CA SER A 225 5.90 -35.97 23.57
C SER A 225 5.84 -35.86 25.09
N ALA A 226 5.04 -36.70 25.75
CA ALA A 226 4.87 -36.69 27.20
C ALA A 226 6.21 -36.67 27.96
N ASP A 227 7.24 -37.28 27.37
CA ASP A 227 8.61 -37.33 27.88
C ASP A 227 9.28 -35.94 28.03
N ILE A 228 8.96 -34.97 27.16
CA ILE A 228 9.55 -33.63 27.22
C ILE A 228 8.86 -32.77 28.27
N VAL A 229 7.54 -32.98 28.46
CA VAL A 229 6.77 -32.29 29.51
C VAL A 229 7.23 -32.75 30.89
N ASP A 230 7.44 -34.06 31.09
CA ASP A 230 7.95 -34.58 32.36
C ASP A 230 9.38 -34.11 32.66
N MET A 231 10.23 -33.99 31.64
CA MET A 231 11.59 -33.47 31.79
C MET A 231 11.60 -31.97 32.17
N ALA A 232 10.68 -31.18 31.60
CA ALA A 232 10.54 -29.77 31.94
C ALA A 232 9.96 -29.57 33.35
N CYS A 233 8.97 -30.38 33.75
CA CYS A 233 8.40 -30.35 35.09
C CYS A 233 9.43 -30.72 36.17
N THR A 234 10.18 -31.80 35.99
CA THR A 234 11.25 -32.19 36.92
C THR A 234 12.37 -31.14 37.00
N TYR A 235 12.70 -30.48 35.89
CA TYR A 235 13.68 -29.39 35.90
C TYR A 235 13.18 -28.18 36.71
N LEU A 236 11.93 -27.76 36.52
CA LEU A 236 11.34 -26.62 37.25
C LEU A 236 11.21 -26.89 38.76
N GLU A 237 10.79 -28.09 39.15
CA GLU A 237 10.75 -28.49 40.57
C GLU A 237 12.13 -28.48 41.23
N SER A 238 13.19 -28.79 40.46
CA SER A 238 14.57 -28.73 40.95
C SER A 238 15.06 -27.30 41.24
N LEU A 239 14.49 -26.30 40.55
CA LEU A 239 14.80 -24.89 40.72
C LEU A 239 14.06 -24.26 41.91
N GLU A 240 12.84 -24.73 42.21
CA GLU A 240 12.05 -24.24 43.35
C GLU A 240 12.60 -24.70 44.70
N ARG A 241 13.22 -25.88 44.76
CA ARG A 241 13.87 -26.38 45.99
C ARG A 241 15.12 -25.60 46.40
N LYS A 242 15.63 -24.67 45.58
CA LYS A 242 16.89 -23.96 45.81
C LYS A 242 16.78 -22.53 46.36
N LYS A 243 15.60 -22.01 46.74
CA LYS A 243 15.50 -20.65 47.30
C LYS A 243 15.52 -20.62 48.85
N PRO A 244 16.53 -19.99 49.49
CA PRO A 244 16.55 -19.82 50.94
C PRO A 244 15.60 -18.68 51.38
N LYS A 245 14.86 -18.90 52.48
CA LYS A 245 13.96 -17.91 53.10
C LYS A 245 14.74 -16.95 53.97
N HIS A 246 14.75 -15.65 53.69
CA HIS A 246 15.10 -14.60 54.66
C HIS A 246 14.04 -13.49 54.68
N GLY A 247 13.53 -13.20 55.88
CA GLY A 247 12.43 -12.31 56.16
C GLY A 247 12.79 -10.83 56.22
N HIS A 248 11.78 -9.98 55.96
CA HIS A 248 11.85 -8.53 56.03
C HIS A 248 11.96 -8.00 57.47
N LYS A 249 12.81 -6.99 57.67
CA LYS A 249 12.65 -5.97 58.72
C LYS A 249 12.59 -4.57 58.08
N ASN A 250 11.55 -3.84 58.47
CA ASN A 250 11.26 -2.45 58.13
C ASN A 250 12.29 -1.48 58.70
N LEU A 251 12.54 -0.34 58.04
CA LEU A 251 12.86 0.93 58.70
C LEU A 251 12.60 2.15 57.78
N ARG A 252 12.05 3.19 58.40
CA ARG A 252 11.53 4.45 57.84
C ARG A 252 12.63 5.40 57.34
N SER A 253 12.22 6.27 56.41
CA SER A 253 12.93 7.43 55.83
C SER A 253 13.35 8.49 56.84
N PRO A 254 14.36 9.34 56.49
CA PRO A 254 14.07 10.77 56.45
C PRO A 254 14.76 11.59 55.31
N SER A 255 13.99 12.59 54.86
CA SER A 255 14.31 13.96 54.39
C SER A 255 15.55 14.29 53.52
N ARG A 256 15.26 14.95 52.38
CA ARG A 256 16.16 15.74 51.50
C ARG A 256 16.76 16.98 52.18
N PRO A 257 17.88 17.49 51.64
CA PRO A 257 18.07 18.92 51.42
C PRO A 257 18.23 19.30 49.93
N ARG A 258 18.06 20.61 49.70
CA ARG A 258 17.84 21.35 48.44
C ARG A 258 19.14 21.95 47.86
N LYS A 259 19.04 22.44 46.60
CA LYS A 259 19.90 23.41 45.85
C LYS A 259 21.10 22.77 45.10
N LYS A 260 21.48 23.19 43.88
CA LYS A 260 21.40 24.50 43.19
C LYS A 260 21.63 24.32 41.66
N ASN A 261 21.09 25.26 40.87
CA ASN A 261 21.27 25.48 39.42
C ASN A 261 22.71 25.46 38.92
N LYS A 262 22.88 25.14 37.61
CA LYS A 262 23.63 25.98 36.64
C LYS A 262 23.30 25.60 35.18
N ASN A 263 23.02 26.64 34.40
CA ASN A 263 22.81 26.68 32.95
C ASN A 263 24.01 26.12 32.15
N LEU A 264 23.77 25.65 30.92
CA LEU A 264 24.56 26.01 29.72
C LEU A 264 23.87 25.56 28.43
N ARG A 265 24.26 26.24 27.34
CA ARG A 265 23.54 26.48 26.08
C ARG A 265 23.69 25.36 25.04
N SER A 266 22.75 25.37 24.08
CA SER A 266 22.74 24.91 22.67
C SER A 266 24.04 25.22 21.88
N PRO A 267 24.26 24.82 20.59
CA PRO A 267 23.43 24.07 19.62
C PRO A 267 24.18 22.96 18.84
N TYR A 268 23.50 22.22 17.94
CA TYR A 268 23.88 22.00 16.52
C TYR A 268 22.79 21.17 15.82
N HIS A 269 22.20 21.76 14.78
CA HIS A 269 21.34 21.11 13.79
C HIS A 269 22.14 20.86 12.51
N TYR A 270 22.00 19.67 11.94
CA TYR A 270 22.04 19.36 10.51
C TYR A 270 21.00 18.26 10.26
#